data_AF-A0A6L4ZLJ7-F1
#
_entry.id   AF-A0A6L4ZLJ7-F1
#
_cell.length_a   1.000
_cell.length_b   1.000
_cell.length_c   1.000
_cell.angle_alpha   90.00
_cell.angle_beta   90.00
_cell.angle_gamma   90.00
#
_symmetry.space_group_name_H-M   'P 1'
#
loop_
_entity.id
_entity.type
_entity.pdbx_description
1 polymer ?
#
loop_
_entity_poly.entity_id
_entity_poly.type
_entity_poly.pdbx_seq_one_letter_code
_entity_poly.pdbx_strand_id
1 'polypeptide(L)'
;MQNMKFPEEILKKHSLTPPDKQDNLLKKGEQKPMNKSPIDDFKENLKGKSFIDDEVLTLNERLAKHLAAGRADRRKEKDTITQLNKFYNLVRLVAQKKQPNQIKVKLRLIKAQITFATGRGVISREIKEFMDISINHILKSDDPENPSKLETSLKDFVTFFESVYAYFYYEYHK
;
A
#
# COMPACT_ATOMS: atom_id res chain seq x y z
N MET A 1 -27.87 -60.03 -52.62
CA MET A 1 -26.76 -60.99 -52.45
C MET A 1 -26.04 -60.65 -51.16
N GLN A 2 -26.17 -61.53 -50.16
CA GLN A 2 -25.37 -61.53 -48.93
C GLN A 2 -23.91 -61.87 -49.27
N ASN A 3 -22.95 -61.33 -48.48
CA ASN A 3 -21.70 -61.97 -48.03
C ASN A 3 -20.72 -60.87 -47.57
N MET A 4 -19.93 -61.00 -46.52
CA MET A 4 -19.90 -61.84 -45.32
C MET A 4 -18.87 -61.11 -44.44
N LYS A 5 -19.14 -60.96 -43.15
CA LYS A 5 -18.15 -60.55 -42.15
C LYS A 5 -17.15 -61.69 -41.98
N PHE A 6 -15.86 -61.40 -41.84
CA PHE A 6 -14.97 -62.12 -40.91
C PHE A 6 -13.88 -61.18 -40.35
N PRO A 7 -13.64 -61.22 -39.02
CA PRO A 7 -12.57 -60.49 -38.31
C PRO A 7 -11.36 -61.42 -38.02
N GLU A 8 -10.41 -60.92 -37.21
CA GLU A 8 -9.14 -61.53 -36.72
C GLU A 8 -7.94 -61.10 -37.58
N GLU A 9 -6.82 -60.57 -37.08
CA GLU A 9 -6.11 -60.85 -35.84
C GLU A 9 -5.38 -59.61 -35.29
N ILE A 10 -5.28 -59.59 -33.96
CA ILE A 10 -4.37 -58.78 -33.15
C ILE A 10 -3.01 -59.50 -33.12
N LEU A 11 -1.88 -58.82 -33.36
CA LEU A 11 -0.68 -58.97 -32.51
C LEU A 11 0.44 -57.93 -32.77
N LYS A 12 0.60 -57.08 -31.76
CA LYS A 12 1.85 -56.66 -31.05
C LYS A 12 3.06 -56.07 -31.81
N LYS A 13 3.38 -54.86 -31.30
CA LYS A 13 4.70 -54.30 -30.93
C LYS A 13 5.63 -53.89 -32.07
N HIS A 14 5.91 -52.59 -32.15
CA HIS A 14 7.24 -52.05 -31.86
C HIS A 14 7.15 -50.53 -31.64
N SER A 15 7.63 -50.09 -30.48
CA SER A 15 7.79 -48.68 -30.12
C SER A 15 8.83 -48.04 -31.04
N LEU A 16 8.50 -46.89 -31.61
CA LEU A 16 9.43 -46.01 -32.32
C LEU A 16 9.30 -44.60 -31.74
N THR A 17 10.27 -44.21 -30.91
CA THR A 17 10.63 -42.80 -30.72
C THR A 17 11.78 -42.45 -31.66
N PRO A 18 11.68 -41.32 -32.37
CA PRO A 18 12.85 -40.59 -32.83
C PRO A 18 12.71 -39.07 -32.53
N PRO A 19 13.71 -38.22 -32.79
CA PRO A 19 14.85 -37.95 -31.89
C PRO A 19 14.91 -36.46 -31.49
N ASP A 20 15.90 -36.15 -30.66
CA ASP A 20 16.26 -34.86 -30.07
C ASP A 20 16.05 -33.60 -30.92
N LYS A 21 15.42 -32.60 -30.32
CA LYS A 21 15.65 -31.19 -30.62
C LYS A 21 16.18 -30.49 -29.37
N GLN A 22 17.51 -30.44 -29.28
CA GLN A 22 18.20 -29.36 -28.59
C GLN A 22 17.93 -28.07 -29.37
N ASP A 23 17.03 -27.23 -28.86
CA ASP A 23 17.11 -25.77 -28.95
C ASP A 23 15.92 -25.19 -28.19
N ASN A 24 16.16 -24.84 -26.93
CA ASN A 24 15.36 -23.84 -26.21
C ASN A 24 16.17 -23.34 -25.00
N LEU A 25 17.29 -22.71 -25.31
CA LEU A 25 17.87 -21.69 -24.46
C LEU A 25 17.19 -20.35 -24.80
N LEU A 26 16.78 -19.65 -23.74
CA LEU A 26 16.38 -18.24 -23.71
C LEU A 26 14.99 -17.91 -24.28
N LYS A 27 14.02 -17.83 -23.36
CA LYS A 27 13.30 -16.58 -23.07
C LYS A 27 12.73 -16.70 -21.65
N LYS A 28 13.52 -16.27 -20.66
CA LYS A 28 12.96 -15.83 -19.37
C LYS A 28 11.96 -14.75 -19.74
N GLY A 29 10.67 -15.07 -19.65
CA GLY A 29 9.61 -14.08 -19.78
C GLY A 29 9.92 -12.97 -18.79
N GLU A 30 10.19 -11.77 -19.30
CA GLU A 30 10.10 -10.56 -18.54
C GLU A 30 8.70 -10.53 -17.94
N GLN A 31 8.60 -10.95 -16.67
CA GLN A 31 7.42 -10.68 -15.88
C GLN A 31 7.33 -9.16 -15.81
N LYS A 32 6.46 -8.59 -16.64
CA LYS A 32 5.95 -7.23 -16.50
C LYS A 32 5.77 -6.97 -15.00
N PRO A 33 6.39 -5.94 -14.39
CA PRO A 33 6.22 -5.71 -12.98
C PRO A 33 4.72 -5.58 -12.71
N MET A 34 4.22 -6.43 -11.82
CA MET A 34 2.86 -6.34 -11.28
C MET A 34 2.70 -4.89 -10.84
N ASN A 35 1.70 -4.19 -11.38
CA ASN A 35 1.54 -2.74 -11.19
C ASN A 35 1.27 -2.50 -9.68
N LYS A 36 2.33 -2.35 -8.88
CA LYS A 36 2.24 -2.26 -7.41
C LYS A 36 1.49 -0.99 -7.04
N SER A 37 0.57 -1.10 -6.09
CA SER A 37 -0.16 0.06 -5.59
C SER A 37 0.84 1.10 -5.08
N PRO A 38 0.63 2.41 -5.30
CA PRO A 38 1.43 3.45 -4.67
C PRO A 38 1.52 3.31 -3.13
N ILE A 39 0.51 2.71 -2.49
CA ILE A 39 0.54 2.36 -1.07
C ILE A 39 1.52 1.22 -0.77
N ASP A 40 1.59 0.20 -1.63
CA ASP A 40 2.53 -0.91 -1.47
C ASP A 40 3.97 -0.43 -1.63
N ASP A 41 4.23 0.41 -2.63
CA ASP A 41 5.55 1.01 -2.83
C ASP A 41 5.93 1.88 -1.63
N PHE A 42 5.02 2.71 -1.12
CA PHE A 42 5.24 3.48 0.09
C PHE A 42 5.57 2.58 1.29
N LYS A 43 4.79 1.53 1.51
CA LYS A 43 4.99 0.57 2.61
C LYS A 43 6.34 -0.15 2.51
N GLU A 44 6.78 -0.49 1.30
CA GLU A 44 8.06 -1.15 1.06
C GLU A 44 9.23 -0.19 1.30
N ASN A 45 9.19 1.01 0.71
CA ASN A 45 10.25 2.00 0.81
C ASN A 45 10.40 2.55 2.24
N LEU A 46 9.31 2.61 3.02
CA LEU A 46 9.36 3.08 4.41
C LEU A 46 10.01 2.04 5.37
N LYS A 47 10.25 0.79 4.96
CA LYS A 47 10.82 -0.22 5.87
C LYS A 47 12.24 0.15 6.30
N GLY A 48 12.38 0.45 7.59
CA GLY A 48 13.69 0.79 8.18
C GLY A 48 14.22 2.17 7.79
N LYS A 49 13.41 3.00 7.13
CA LYS A 49 13.78 4.35 6.69
C LYS A 49 12.95 5.42 7.40
N SER A 50 13.44 6.66 7.38
CA SER A 50 12.66 7.82 7.83
C SER A 50 11.64 8.23 6.76
N PHE A 51 10.59 8.94 7.17
CA PHE A 51 9.65 9.59 6.25
C PHE A 51 10.29 10.69 5.39
N ILE A 52 11.43 11.25 5.83
CA ILE A 52 12.17 12.28 5.08
C ILE A 52 13.35 11.69 4.27
N ASP A 53 13.42 10.36 4.15
CA ASP A 53 14.36 9.71 3.23
C ASP A 53 13.99 10.04 1.78
N ASP A 54 14.98 10.30 0.92
CA ASP A 54 14.76 10.73 -0.46
C ASP A 54 13.91 9.72 -1.26
N GLU A 55 14.14 8.42 -1.08
CA GLU A 55 13.36 7.39 -1.78
C GLU A 55 11.89 7.41 -1.34
N VAL A 56 11.62 7.73 -0.06
CA VAL A 56 10.25 7.86 0.46
C VAL A 56 9.60 9.14 -0.05
N LEU A 57 10.32 10.26 -0.05
CA LEU A 57 9.82 11.57 -0.49
C LEU A 57 9.45 11.61 -1.97
N THR A 58 10.19 10.88 -2.83
CA THR A 58 9.87 10.80 -4.27
C THR A 58 8.48 10.20 -4.56
N LEU A 59 7.87 9.51 -3.59
CA LEU A 59 6.56 8.91 -3.73
C LEU A 59 5.40 9.88 -3.45
N ASN A 60 5.65 11.06 -2.89
CA ASN A 60 4.61 11.96 -2.36
C ASN A 60 3.50 12.27 -3.36
N GLU A 61 3.87 12.71 -4.57
CA GLU A 61 2.89 13.10 -5.60
C GLU A 61 2.07 11.89 -6.06
N ARG A 62 2.73 10.77 -6.34
CA ARG A 62 2.08 9.55 -6.82
C ARG A 62 1.14 8.96 -5.76
N LEU A 63 1.57 8.99 -4.50
CA LEU A 63 0.79 8.56 -3.35
C LEU A 63 -0.43 9.48 -3.18
N ALA A 64 -0.23 10.79 -3.20
CA ALA A 64 -1.30 11.77 -3.08
C ALA A 64 -2.38 11.63 -4.16
N LYS A 65 -1.97 11.47 -5.43
CA LYS A 65 -2.88 11.18 -6.57
C LYS A 65 -3.72 9.93 -6.31
N HIS A 66 -3.08 8.87 -5.83
CA HIS A 66 -3.77 7.62 -5.52
C HIS A 66 -4.78 7.78 -4.37
N LEU A 67 -4.40 8.51 -3.31
CA LEU A 67 -5.28 8.78 -2.19
C LEU A 67 -6.50 9.64 -2.60
N ALA A 68 -6.28 10.63 -3.47
CA ALA A 68 -7.35 11.48 -4.01
C ALA A 68 -8.31 10.71 -4.93
N ALA A 69 -7.80 9.76 -5.71
CA ALA A 69 -8.62 8.88 -6.54
C ALA A 69 -9.44 7.84 -5.73
N GLY A 70 -9.10 7.62 -4.46
CA GLY A 70 -9.80 6.69 -3.57
C GLY A 70 -11.24 7.13 -3.33
N ARG A 71 -12.21 6.24 -3.60
CA ARG A 71 -13.63 6.58 -3.51
C ARG A 71 -14.16 6.49 -2.08
N ALA A 72 -14.46 7.64 -1.47
CA ALA A 72 -15.41 7.73 -0.36
C ALA A 72 -16.87 7.64 -0.88
N ASP A 73 -17.88 7.62 0.00
CA ASP A 73 -19.28 7.79 -0.45
C ASP A 73 -19.38 9.13 -1.18
N ARG A 74 -19.81 9.13 -2.45
CA ARG A 74 -19.90 10.34 -3.29
C ARG A 74 -20.74 11.45 -2.66
N ARG A 75 -21.68 11.09 -1.77
CA ARG A 75 -22.50 12.07 -1.04
C ARG A 75 -21.74 12.79 0.09
N LYS A 76 -20.56 12.29 0.46
CA LYS A 76 -19.72 12.75 1.58
C LYS A 76 -18.34 13.20 1.13
N GLU A 77 -18.15 13.42 -0.17
CA GLU A 77 -16.87 13.85 -0.75
C GLU A 77 -16.37 15.15 -0.10
N LYS A 78 -17.25 16.14 0.09
CA LYS A 78 -16.95 17.38 0.83
C LYS A 78 -16.49 17.13 2.29
N ASP A 79 -16.93 16.03 2.90
CA ASP A 79 -16.54 15.68 4.27
C ASP A 79 -15.15 15.05 4.32
N THR A 80 -14.65 14.47 3.22
CA THR A 80 -13.34 13.81 3.15
C THR A 80 -12.21 14.81 3.43
N ILE A 81 -12.18 15.96 2.75
CA ILE A 81 -11.15 16.99 2.97
C ILE A 81 -11.23 17.52 4.41
N THR A 82 -12.43 17.83 4.88
CA THR A 82 -12.65 18.33 6.24
C THR A 82 -12.12 17.33 7.28
N GLN A 83 -12.41 16.04 7.07
CA GLN A 83 -11.99 14.97 7.96
C GLN A 83 -10.48 14.72 7.88
N LEU A 84 -9.86 14.82 6.70
CA LEU A 84 -8.42 14.68 6.52
C LEU A 84 -7.66 15.86 7.14
N ASN A 85 -8.13 17.10 6.95
CA ASN A 85 -7.60 18.28 7.61
C ASN A 85 -7.68 18.14 9.14
N LYS A 86 -8.79 17.61 9.67
CA LYS A 86 -8.91 17.31 11.10
C LYS A 86 -7.84 16.31 11.55
N PHE A 87 -7.58 15.25 10.80
CA PHE A 87 -6.52 14.28 11.14
C PHE A 87 -5.12 14.89 11.06
N TYR A 88 -4.84 15.68 10.03
CA TYR A 88 -3.58 16.41 9.90
C TYR A 88 -3.31 17.31 11.12
N ASN A 89 -4.30 18.13 11.51
CA ASN A 89 -4.17 18.98 12.69
C ASN A 89 -4.01 18.17 13.99
N LEU A 90 -4.72 17.04 14.14
CA LEU A 90 -4.54 16.17 15.29
C LEU A 90 -3.12 15.62 15.36
N VAL A 91 -2.55 15.14 14.26
CA VAL A 91 -1.17 14.62 14.23
C VAL A 91 -0.17 15.72 14.60
N ARG A 92 -0.33 16.95 14.07
CA ARG A 92 0.51 18.10 14.45
C ARG A 92 0.47 18.41 15.94
N LEU A 93 -0.72 18.35 16.54
CA LEU A 93 -0.89 18.56 17.98
C LEU A 93 -0.25 17.45 18.81
N VAL A 94 -0.23 16.20 18.31
CA VAL A 94 0.50 15.11 18.97
C VAL A 94 2.01 15.32 18.89
N ALA A 95 2.53 15.82 17.77
CA ALA A 95 3.96 16.09 17.59
C ALA A 95 4.53 17.15 18.54
N GLN A 96 3.67 17.95 19.19
CA GLN A 96 4.05 18.93 20.22
C GLN A 96 4.19 18.31 21.63
N LYS A 97 3.79 17.04 21.82
CA LYS A 97 3.86 16.37 23.12
C LYS A 97 5.30 15.92 23.40
N LYS A 98 5.71 16.02 24.67
CA LYS A 98 7.05 15.63 25.15
C LYS A 98 7.09 14.28 25.87
N GLN A 99 5.93 13.66 26.08
CA GLN A 99 5.83 12.40 26.81
C GLN A 99 5.51 11.26 25.82
N PRO A 100 6.42 10.29 25.64
CA PRO A 100 6.22 9.16 24.71
C PRO A 100 4.91 8.41 24.93
N ASN A 101 4.52 8.20 26.18
CA ASN A 101 3.26 7.52 26.51
C ASN A 101 2.04 8.32 26.03
N GLN A 102 2.06 9.65 26.15
CA GLN A 102 0.98 10.49 25.64
C GLN A 102 0.92 10.45 24.11
N ILE A 103 2.08 10.50 23.43
CA ILE A 103 2.17 10.35 21.98
C ILE A 103 1.53 9.04 21.55
N LYS A 104 1.95 7.92 22.13
CA LYS A 104 1.46 6.58 21.81
C LYS A 104 -0.06 6.45 21.99
N VAL A 105 -0.59 6.92 23.11
CA VAL A 105 -2.04 6.89 23.38
C VAL A 105 -2.81 7.72 22.35
N LYS A 106 -2.34 8.93 22.03
CA LYS A 106 -3.01 9.81 21.07
C LYS A 106 -2.94 9.26 19.64
N LEU A 107 -1.82 8.68 19.23
CA LEU A 107 -1.70 8.01 17.93
C LEU A 107 -2.67 6.84 17.78
N ARG A 108 -2.83 6.01 18.83
CA ARG A 108 -3.82 4.92 18.83
C ARG A 108 -5.25 5.45 18.77
N LEU A 109 -5.55 6.56 19.45
CA LEU A 109 -6.85 7.22 19.37
C LEU A 109 -7.12 7.75 17.95
N ILE A 110 -6.13 8.35 17.29
CA ILE A 110 -6.23 8.80 15.89
C ILE A 110 -6.57 7.61 14.98
N LYS A 111 -5.89 6.46 15.12
CA LYS A 111 -6.23 5.23 14.36
C LYS A 111 -7.69 4.79 14.54
N ALA A 112 -8.19 4.83 15.77
CA ALA A 112 -9.59 4.48 16.05
C ALA A 112 -10.56 5.46 15.35
N GLN A 113 -10.27 6.75 15.38
CA GLN A 113 -11.07 7.78 14.70
C GLN A 113 -11.05 7.62 13.17
N ILE A 114 -9.91 7.28 12.58
CA ILE A 114 -9.77 6.98 11.15
C ILE A 114 -10.60 5.75 10.78
N THR A 115 -10.50 4.68 11.57
CA THR A 115 -11.29 3.45 11.35
C THR A 115 -12.78 3.75 11.40
N PHE A 116 -13.23 4.54 12.38
CA PHE A 116 -14.62 4.97 12.47
C PHE A 116 -15.06 5.84 11.29
N ALA A 117 -14.24 6.82 10.87
CA ALA A 117 -14.54 7.65 9.70
C ALA A 117 -14.64 6.84 8.40
N THR A 118 -13.79 5.82 8.26
CA THR A 118 -13.82 4.88 7.13
C THR A 118 -15.09 4.03 7.16
N GLY A 119 -15.48 3.51 8.33
CA GLY A 119 -16.72 2.75 8.50
C GLY A 119 -17.98 3.56 8.18
N ARG A 120 -17.94 4.89 8.37
CA ARG A 120 -19.01 5.81 7.96
C ARG A 120 -18.97 6.22 6.49
N GLY A 121 -17.97 5.76 5.73
CA GLY A 121 -17.75 6.12 4.32
C GLY A 121 -17.31 7.57 4.10
N VAL A 122 -16.78 8.25 5.14
CA VAL A 122 -16.33 9.65 5.06
C VAL A 122 -14.93 9.75 4.46
N ILE A 123 -14.08 8.75 4.70
CA ILE A 123 -12.75 8.63 4.08
C ILE A 123 -12.64 7.27 3.39
N SER A 124 -11.78 7.20 2.38
CA SER A 124 -11.52 6.01 1.60
C SER A 124 -10.70 4.97 2.40
N ARG A 125 -10.70 3.71 1.92
CA ARG A 125 -9.90 2.64 2.52
C ARG A 125 -8.41 2.89 2.33
N GLU A 126 -8.05 3.51 1.21
CA GLU A 126 -6.70 3.90 0.82
C GLU A 126 -6.13 4.93 1.80
N ILE A 127 -6.91 5.96 2.17
CA ILE A 127 -6.51 6.92 3.21
C ILE A 127 -6.32 6.22 4.56
N LYS A 128 -7.22 5.32 4.93
CA LYS A 128 -7.08 4.54 6.18
C LYS A 128 -5.80 3.71 6.17
N GLU A 129 -5.53 3.00 5.09
CA GLU A 129 -4.37 2.13 4.96
C GLU A 129 -3.07 2.94 5.04
N PHE A 130 -2.98 4.04 4.30
CA PHE A 130 -1.87 4.99 4.38
C PHE A 130 -1.60 5.45 5.81
N MET A 131 -2.64 5.90 6.52
CA MET A 131 -2.50 6.36 7.90
C MET A 131 -2.14 5.23 8.86
N ASP A 132 -2.69 4.03 8.67
CA ASP A 132 -2.35 2.87 9.50
C ASP A 132 -0.89 2.46 9.32
N ILE A 133 -0.39 2.41 8.08
CA ILE A 133 1.02 2.13 7.79
C ILE A 133 1.91 3.16 8.48
N SER A 134 1.60 4.44 8.29
CA SER A 134 2.38 5.55 8.84
C SER A 134 2.40 5.54 10.38
N ILE A 135 1.24 5.44 11.01
CA ILE A 135 1.16 5.43 12.48
C ILE A 135 1.81 4.17 13.06
N ASN A 136 1.65 3.00 12.43
CA ASN A 136 2.33 1.79 12.88
C ASN A 136 3.84 1.90 12.75
N HIS A 137 4.35 2.53 11.68
CA HIS A 137 5.77 2.78 11.53
C HIS A 137 6.30 3.67 12.66
N ILE A 138 5.61 4.79 12.95
CA ILE A 138 5.97 5.69 14.06
C ILE A 138 5.97 4.92 15.39
N LEU A 139 4.91 4.16 15.69
CA LEU A 139 4.82 3.40 16.95
C LEU A 139 5.91 2.32 17.09
N LYS A 140 6.40 1.76 15.97
CA LYS A 140 7.51 0.79 15.97
C LYS A 140 8.87 1.43 16.22
N SER A 141 9.00 2.75 16.05
CA SER A 141 10.23 3.48 16.37
C SER A 141 10.39 3.79 17.86
N ASP A 142 9.39 3.45 18.69
CA ASP A 142 9.48 3.56 20.15
C ASP A 142 10.59 2.67 20.69
N ASP A 143 11.55 3.31 21.36
CA ASP A 143 12.74 2.68 21.92
C ASP A 143 12.90 3.19 23.36
N PRO A 144 12.74 2.33 24.39
CA PRO A 144 12.87 2.73 25.80
C PRO A 144 14.21 3.38 26.13
N GLU A 145 15.29 2.95 25.44
CA GLU A 145 16.64 3.47 25.62
C GLU A 145 16.90 4.74 24.81
N ASN A 146 16.05 5.02 23.80
CA ASN A 146 16.11 6.23 23.01
C ASN A 146 14.71 6.78 22.67
N PRO A 147 14.03 7.43 23.63
CA PRO A 147 12.68 7.97 23.45
C PRO A 147 12.57 9.01 22.33
N SER A 148 13.70 9.66 21.99
CA SER A 148 13.74 10.67 20.93
C SER A 148 13.43 10.10 19.54
N LYS A 149 13.64 8.79 19.31
CA LYS A 149 13.31 8.14 18.03
C LYS A 149 11.83 8.24 17.68
N LEU A 150 10.95 8.02 18.67
CA LEU A 150 9.51 8.16 18.49
C LEU A 150 9.12 9.59 18.12
N GLU A 151 9.70 10.57 18.82
CA GLU A 151 9.43 11.99 18.57
C GLU A 151 9.93 12.43 17.20
N THR A 152 11.14 12.02 16.82
CA THR A 152 11.73 12.31 15.50
C THR A 152 10.92 11.67 14.39
N SER A 153 10.59 10.38 14.50
CA SER A 153 9.76 9.68 13.50
C SER A 153 8.39 10.36 13.31
N LEU A 154 7.78 10.85 14.39
CA LEU A 154 6.53 11.61 14.32
C LEU A 154 6.70 12.98 13.64
N LYS A 155 7.79 13.70 13.90
CA LYS A 155 8.09 14.99 13.24
C LYS A 155 8.38 14.81 11.75
N ASP A 156 9.15 13.78 11.41
CA ASP A 156 9.43 13.40 10.03
C ASP A 156 8.12 13.06 9.30
N PHE A 157 7.23 12.31 9.95
CA PHE A 157 5.90 12.04 9.41
C PHE A 157 5.07 13.31 9.20
N VAL A 158 5.07 14.26 10.14
CA VAL A 158 4.33 15.52 9.96
C VAL A 158 4.80 16.26 8.71
N THR A 159 6.11 16.35 8.51
CA THR A 159 6.72 17.03 7.35
C THR A 159 6.36 16.31 6.05
N PHE A 160 6.51 14.99 6.02
CA PHE A 160 6.11 14.16 4.89
C PHE A 160 4.61 14.27 4.59
N PHE A 161 3.76 14.20 5.62
CA PHE A 161 2.32 14.26 5.47
C PHE A 161 1.84 15.62 4.98
N GLU A 162 2.52 16.71 5.35
CA GLU A 162 2.25 18.04 4.80
C GLU A 162 2.48 18.09 3.28
N SER A 163 3.56 17.48 2.79
CA SER A 163 3.83 17.38 1.35
C SER A 163 2.77 16.52 0.63
N VAL A 164 2.43 15.35 1.17
CA VAL A 164 1.36 14.48 0.62
C VAL A 164 0.01 15.20 0.63
N TYR A 165 -0.31 15.91 1.71
CA TYR A 165 -1.56 16.65 1.85
C TYR A 165 -1.66 17.79 0.83
N ALA A 166 -0.57 18.51 0.55
CA ALA A 166 -0.55 19.57 -0.46
C ALA A 166 -0.86 19.02 -1.87
N TYR A 167 -0.19 17.94 -2.28
CA TYR A 167 -0.51 17.28 -3.56
C TYR A 167 -1.92 16.70 -3.57
N PHE A 168 -2.38 16.11 -2.47
CA PHE A 168 -3.73 15.55 -2.36
C PHE A 168 -4.76 16.65 -2.56
N TYR A 169 -4.60 17.79 -1.89
CA TYR A 169 -5.52 18.92 -1.97
C TYR A 169 -5.61 19.46 -3.41
N TYR A 170 -4.47 19.58 -4.10
CA TYR A 170 -4.42 19.97 -5.50
C TYR A 170 -5.19 18.99 -6.41
N GLU A 171 -4.93 17.68 -6.27
CA GLU A 171 -5.56 16.66 -7.12
C GLU A 171 -7.05 16.47 -6.81
N TYR A 172 -7.47 16.64 -5.56
CA TYR A 172 -8.86 16.48 -5.14
C TYR A 172 -9.78 17.61 -5.64
N HIS A 173 -9.21 18.79 -5.87
CA HIS A 173 -9.96 19.96 -6.35
C HIS A 173 -9.87 20.16 -7.87
N LYS A 174 -9.19 19.27 -8.58
CA LYS A 174 -9.08 19.27 -10.03
C LYS A 174 -10.30 18.65 -10.69
#